data_AF-A0A1G5EB52-F1
#
_entry.id   AF-A0A1G5EB52-F1
#
_cell.length_a   1.000
_cell.length_b   1.000
_cell.length_c   1.000
_cell.angle_alpha   90.00
_cell.angle_beta   90.00
_cell.angle_gamma   90.00
#
_symmetry.space_group_name_H-M   'P 1'
#
loop_
_entity.id
_entity.type
_entity.pdbx_description
1 polymer ?
#
loop_
_entity_poly.entity_id
_entity_poly.type
_entity_poly.pdbx_seq_one_letter_code
_entity_poly.pdbx_strand_id
1 'polypeptide(L)'
;MESEAISIDKYLDSDVSQRFEFLYENYSVLKAIIKDYREDIINDVIDMKSYNRRAANGELGVRVQVSMGTSNPTMNKAINNITIAKAVDEGYLDEDFFEDTDDPEALVKRVTIYHRVSIDYLSFQSKMETLKPKDQKILREYLSGTKTFRDFSEEMGIDYQSAVKKIGRIKHKLIERVEPRLRRGA
;
A
#
# COMPACT_ATOMS: atom_id res chain seq x y z
N MET A 1 19.66 -9.53 5.25
CA MET A 1 18.99 -9.37 6.55
C MET A 1 17.53 -9.56 6.22
N GLU A 2 17.02 -10.77 6.43
CA GLU A 2 15.58 -11.05 6.31
C GLU A 2 14.95 -10.46 7.57
N SER A 3 14.60 -9.18 7.53
CA SER A 3 13.61 -8.67 8.48
C SER A 3 12.29 -9.30 8.07
N GLU A 4 11.59 -9.95 9.01
CA GLU A 4 10.17 -10.26 8.83
C GLU A 4 9.47 -8.92 8.64
N ALA A 5 9.26 -8.53 7.37
CA ALA A 5 8.59 -7.30 7.04
C ALA A 5 7.23 -7.32 7.74
N ILE A 6 6.92 -6.24 8.45
CA ILE A 6 5.61 -6.03 9.04
C ILE A 6 4.58 -6.23 7.93
N SER A 7 3.60 -7.13 8.13
CA SER A 7 2.48 -7.23 7.19
C SER A 7 1.81 -5.86 7.09
N ILE A 8 1.47 -5.43 5.87
CA ILE A 8 0.79 -4.15 5.63
C ILE A 8 -0.48 -4.01 6.50
N ASP A 9 -1.17 -5.10 6.82
CA ASP A 9 -2.34 -5.12 7.70
C ASP A 9 -2.07 -4.67 9.14
N LYS A 10 -0.81 -4.80 9.60
CA LYS A 10 -0.37 -4.38 10.93
C LYS A 10 0.22 -2.97 10.93
N TYR A 11 0.23 -2.28 9.80
CA TYR A 11 0.91 -0.99 9.67
C TYR A 11 0.35 0.06 10.64
N LEU A 12 -0.98 0.15 10.78
CA LEU A 12 -1.62 1.06 11.73
C LEU A 12 -1.39 0.66 13.18
N ASP A 13 -1.23 -0.62 13.47
CA ASP A 13 -1.01 -1.10 14.84
C ASP A 13 0.49 -0.98 15.25
N SER A 14 1.36 -0.66 14.29
CA SER A 14 2.80 -0.52 14.48
C SER A 14 3.20 0.87 14.97
N ASP A 15 4.28 0.93 15.75
CA ASP A 15 4.86 2.20 16.19
C ASP A 15 5.51 2.98 15.04
N VAL A 16 5.89 4.23 15.30
CA VAL A 16 6.45 5.12 14.28
C VAL A 16 7.78 4.62 13.72
N SER A 17 8.63 4.02 14.56
CA SER A 17 9.92 3.47 14.14
C SER A 17 9.71 2.25 13.24
N GLN A 18 8.80 1.36 13.62
CA GLN A 18 8.37 0.21 12.83
C GLN A 18 7.80 0.62 11.47
N ARG A 19 6.91 1.62 11.44
CA ARG A 19 6.38 2.17 10.18
C ARG A 19 7.47 2.77 9.30
N PHE A 20 8.45 3.47 9.89
CA PHE A 20 9.59 3.99 9.14
C PHE A 20 10.43 2.85 8.53
N GLU A 21 10.78 1.84 9.33
CA GLU A 21 11.57 0.70 8.85
C GLU A 21 10.82 -0.06 7.75
N PHE A 22 9.50 -0.25 7.88
CA PHE A 22 8.68 -0.83 6.82
C PHE A 22 8.81 -0.05 5.50
N LEU A 23 8.73 1.29 5.53
CA LEU A 23 8.89 2.13 4.35
C LEU A 23 10.31 2.08 3.78
N TYR A 24 11.31 2.02 4.66
CA TYR A 24 12.73 2.03 4.31
C TYR A 24 13.17 0.71 3.68
N GLU A 25 12.84 -0.42 4.30
CA GLU A 25 13.26 -1.75 3.87
C GLU A 25 12.53 -2.21 2.61
N ASN A 26 11.25 -1.84 2.46
CA ASN A 26 10.45 -2.21 1.31
C ASN A 26 10.52 -1.20 0.16
N TYR A 27 11.35 -0.15 0.25
CA TYR A 27 11.31 1.00 -0.68
C TYR A 27 11.27 0.62 -2.17
N SER A 28 12.07 -0.38 -2.58
CA SER A 28 12.16 -0.83 -3.98
C SER A 28 10.87 -1.46 -4.51
N VAL A 29 10.09 -2.12 -3.65
CA VAL A 29 8.88 -2.88 -4.00
C VAL A 29 7.60 -2.29 -3.43
N LEU A 30 7.68 -1.30 -2.55
CA LEU A 30 6.56 -0.79 -1.78
C LEU A 30 5.43 -0.23 -2.66
N LYS A 31 5.78 0.40 -3.80
CA LYS A 31 4.76 0.84 -4.77
C LYS A 31 3.95 -0.34 -5.32
N ALA A 32 4.59 -1.48 -5.57
CA ALA A 32 3.91 -2.68 -6.02
C ALA A 32 3.08 -3.30 -4.88
N ILE A 33 3.61 -3.35 -3.65
CA ILE A 33 2.89 -3.85 -2.47
C ILE A 33 1.60 -3.03 -2.22
N ILE A 34 1.68 -1.70 -2.24
CA ILE A 34 0.50 -0.83 -2.06
C ILE A 34 -0.55 -1.08 -3.15
N LYS A 35 -0.09 -1.26 -4.40
CA LYS A 35 -0.98 -1.55 -5.52
C LYS A 35 -1.66 -2.91 -5.35
N ASP A 36 -0.89 -3.93 -4.99
CA ASP A 36 -1.39 -5.29 -4.76
C ASP A 36 -2.45 -5.31 -3.65
N TYR A 37 -2.14 -4.67 -2.51
CA TYR A 37 -3.06 -4.52 -1.38
C TYR A 37 -4.38 -3.82 -1.77
N ARG A 38 -4.31 -2.82 -2.65
CA ARG A 38 -5.49 -2.15 -3.22
C ARG A 38 -6.32 -3.13 -4.05
N GLU A 39 -5.69 -3.90 -4.94
CA GLU A 39 -6.40 -4.87 -5.78
C GLU A 39 -7.06 -5.97 -4.92
N ASP A 40 -6.40 -6.42 -3.86
CA ASP A 40 -6.96 -7.40 -2.92
C ASP A 40 -8.24 -6.88 -2.26
N ILE A 41 -8.25 -5.64 -1.76
CA ILE A 41 -9.46 -5.03 -1.19
C ILE A 41 -10.60 -5.02 -2.22
N ILE A 42 -10.31 -4.62 -3.46
CA ILE A 42 -11.32 -4.53 -4.52
C ILE A 42 -11.86 -5.91 -4.88
N ASN A 43 -10.98 -6.91 -5.05
CA ASN A 43 -11.37 -8.27 -5.39
C ASN A 43 -12.20 -8.90 -4.28
N ASP A 44 -11.81 -8.74 -3.02
CA ASP A 44 -12.54 -9.26 -1.87
C ASP A 44 -13.97 -8.68 -1.81
N VAL A 45 -14.12 -7.37 -2.01
CA VAL A 45 -15.44 -6.71 -2.05
C VAL A 45 -16.29 -7.23 -3.21
N ILE A 46 -15.69 -7.38 -4.40
CA ILE A 46 -16.39 -7.94 -5.58
C ILE A 46 -16.85 -9.37 -5.32
N ASP A 47 -16.00 -10.19 -4.69
CA ASP A 47 -16.27 -11.58 -4.41
C ASP A 47 -17.34 -11.74 -3.33
N MET A 48 -17.28 -10.95 -2.25
CA MET A 48 -18.33 -10.88 -1.21
C MET A 48 -19.68 -10.51 -1.81
N LYS A 49 -19.77 -9.38 -2.54
CA LYS A 49 -21.01 -8.95 -3.20
C LYS A 49 -21.53 -10.02 -4.16
N SER A 50 -20.64 -10.64 -4.95
CA SER A 50 -21.03 -11.68 -5.90
C SER A 50 -21.53 -12.94 -5.21
N TYR A 51 -20.92 -13.34 -4.09
CA TYR A 51 -21.32 -14.49 -3.30
C TYR A 51 -22.65 -14.24 -2.59
N ASN A 52 -22.80 -13.14 -1.86
CA ASN A 52 -23.99 -12.81 -1.09
C ASN A 52 -25.23 -12.59 -1.98
N ARG A 53 -25.08 -11.96 -3.16
CA ARG A 53 -26.16 -11.88 -4.14
C ARG A 53 -26.59 -13.24 -4.68
N ARG A 54 -25.65 -14.17 -4.89
CA ARG A 54 -25.98 -15.54 -5.34
C ARG A 54 -26.69 -16.32 -4.22
N ALA A 55 -26.23 -16.18 -2.98
CA ALA A 55 -26.85 -16.80 -1.82
C ALA A 55 -28.28 -16.28 -1.59
N ALA A 56 -28.49 -14.95 -1.68
CA ALA A 56 -29.81 -14.32 -1.54
C ALA A 56 -30.80 -14.73 -2.66
N ASN A 57 -30.30 -14.95 -3.88
CA ASN A 57 -31.10 -15.41 -5.01
C ASN A 57 -31.36 -16.93 -5.02
N GLY A 58 -30.84 -17.67 -4.03
CA GLY A 58 -31.05 -19.10 -3.86
C GLY A 58 -30.32 -19.94 -4.92
N GLU A 59 -29.15 -20.49 -4.58
CA GLU A 59 -28.59 -21.61 -5.35
C GLU A 59 -29.40 -22.90 -5.09
N LEU A 60 -30.55 -22.99 -5.75
CA LEU A 60 -31.06 -24.23 -6.32
C LEU A 60 -31.01 -24.01 -7.83
N GLY A 61 -30.35 -24.91 -8.57
CA GLY A 61 -30.03 -24.81 -10.00
C GLY A 61 -31.23 -24.66 -10.96
N VAL A 62 -32.00 -23.60 -10.80
CA VAL A 62 -33.14 -23.22 -11.62
C VAL A 62 -32.74 -21.95 -12.35
N ARG A 63 -32.46 -22.08 -13.65
CA ARG A 63 -32.32 -20.94 -14.53
C ARG A 63 -33.66 -20.21 -14.59
N VAL A 64 -33.81 -19.14 -13.81
CA VAL A 64 -34.93 -18.22 -13.97
C VAL A 64 -34.65 -17.42 -15.23
N GLN A 65 -35.25 -17.83 -16.35
CA GLN A 65 -35.23 -17.07 -17.59
C GLN A 65 -36.11 -15.84 -17.43
N VAL A 66 -35.56 -14.79 -16.83
CA VAL A 66 -36.23 -13.48 -16.74
C VAL A 66 -36.13 -12.82 -18.11
N SER A 67 -37.20 -12.92 -18.89
CA SER A 67 -37.39 -12.13 -20.09
C SER A 67 -37.75 -10.69 -19.70
N MET A 68 -36.90 -9.73 -20.05
CA MET A 68 -37.17 -8.31 -20.36
C MET A 68 -36.08 -7.40 -19.78
N GLY A 69 -35.32 -6.77 -20.67
CA GLY A 69 -34.40 -5.70 -20.34
C GLY A 69 -33.08 -5.87 -21.09
N THR A 70 -32.82 -4.99 -22.05
CA THR A 70 -31.50 -4.75 -22.68
C THR A 70 -30.52 -4.15 -21.67
N SER A 71 -30.36 -4.79 -20.51
CA SER A 71 -29.27 -4.49 -19.58
C SER A 71 -28.14 -5.43 -19.93
N ASN A 72 -27.04 -4.89 -20.45
CA ASN A 72 -25.84 -5.68 -20.74
C ASN A 72 -25.20 -6.06 -19.40
N PRO A 73 -25.29 -7.33 -18.94
CA PRO A 73 -24.84 -7.71 -17.61
C PRO A 73 -23.34 -7.47 -17.40
N THR A 74 -22.57 -7.56 -18.49
CA THR A 74 -21.13 -7.26 -18.52
C THR A 74 -20.86 -5.78 -18.31
N MET A 75 -21.70 -4.89 -18.85
CA MET A 75 -21.59 -3.45 -18.67
C MET A 75 -21.90 -3.04 -17.22
N ASN A 76 -22.95 -3.61 -16.63
CA ASN A 76 -23.29 -3.36 -15.22
C ASN A 76 -22.21 -3.87 -14.27
N LYS A 77 -21.61 -5.05 -14.55
CA LYS A 77 -20.49 -5.58 -13.77
C LYS A 77 -19.25 -4.68 -13.88
N ALA A 78 -18.94 -4.19 -15.07
CA ALA A 78 -17.83 -3.26 -15.28
C ALA A 78 -18.03 -1.93 -14.55
N ILE A 79 -19.24 -1.36 -14.60
CA ILE A 79 -19.59 -0.12 -13.88
C ILE A 79 -19.46 -0.32 -12.37
N ASN A 80 -20.00 -1.42 -11.83
CA ASN A 80 -19.92 -1.71 -10.40
C ASN A 80 -18.46 -1.87 -9.93
N ASN A 81 -17.62 -2.57 -10.68
CA ASN A 81 -16.20 -2.72 -10.36
C ASN A 81 -15.45 -1.37 -10.38
N ILE A 82 -15.78 -0.48 -11.33
CA ILE A 82 -15.23 0.87 -11.39
C ILE A 82 -15.66 1.69 -10.16
N THR A 83 -16.93 1.58 -9.75
CA THR A 83 -17.44 2.27 -8.55
C THR A 83 -16.74 1.80 -7.28
N ILE A 84 -16.56 0.48 -7.10
CA ILE A 84 -15.84 -0.09 -5.95
C ILE A 84 -14.39 0.40 -5.93
N ALA A 85 -13.69 0.31 -7.07
CA ALA A 85 -12.32 0.78 -7.18
C ALA A 85 -12.17 2.26 -6.83
N LYS A 86 -13.12 3.09 -7.28
CA LYS A 86 -13.17 4.52 -6.98
C LYS A 86 -13.43 4.78 -5.48
N ALA A 87 -14.36 4.05 -4.87
CA ALA A 87 -14.64 4.15 -3.44
C ALA A 87 -13.41 3.83 -2.59
N VAL A 88 -12.67 2.77 -2.94
CA VAL A 88 -11.40 2.40 -2.29
C VAL A 88 -10.31 3.46 -2.52
N ASP A 89 -10.22 4.05 -3.71
CA ASP A 89 -9.21 5.07 -4.02
C ASP A 89 -9.47 6.43 -3.39
N GLU A 90 -10.73 6.80 -3.20
CA GLU A 90 -11.12 8.08 -2.61
C GLU A 90 -11.35 7.99 -1.10
N GLY A 91 -11.52 6.77 -0.58
CA GLY A 91 -11.83 6.51 0.84
C GLY A 91 -13.27 6.85 1.22
N TYR A 92 -14.14 7.08 0.23
CA TYR A 92 -15.57 7.31 0.45
C TYR A 92 -16.30 5.97 0.43
N LEU A 93 -16.50 5.39 1.61
CA LEU A 93 -17.20 4.12 1.82
C LEU A 93 -18.61 4.42 2.32
N ASP A 94 -19.59 4.40 1.42
CA ASP A 94 -21.00 4.66 1.68
C ASP A 94 -21.80 3.35 1.88
N GLU A 95 -23.11 3.47 2.11
CA GLU A 95 -23.99 2.31 2.29
C GLU A 95 -23.97 1.38 1.06
N ASP A 96 -23.91 1.94 -0.15
CA ASP A 96 -23.82 1.20 -1.42
C ASP A 96 -22.53 0.39 -1.51
N PHE A 97 -21.41 0.91 -0.98
CA PHE A 97 -20.17 0.17 -0.89
C PHE A 97 -20.32 -1.08 0.00
N PHE A 98 -21.02 -0.97 1.13
CA PHE A 98 -21.18 -2.08 2.08
C PHE A 98 -22.35 -3.03 1.77
N GLU A 99 -23.26 -2.67 0.87
CA GLU A 99 -24.37 -3.55 0.45
C GLU A 99 -23.83 -4.92 0.00
N ASP A 100 -24.43 -6.03 0.45
CA ASP A 100 -23.98 -7.39 0.15
C ASP A 100 -22.52 -7.70 0.56
N THR A 101 -21.89 -6.92 1.45
CA THR A 101 -20.56 -7.22 1.99
C THR A 101 -20.62 -7.78 3.41
N ASP A 102 -19.60 -8.55 3.76
CA ASP A 102 -19.41 -9.06 5.12
C ASP A 102 -18.37 -8.19 5.85
N ASP A 103 -18.51 -8.06 7.17
CA ASP A 103 -17.58 -7.34 8.05
C ASP A 103 -17.14 -5.93 7.57
N PRO A 104 -18.07 -4.94 7.58
CA PRO A 104 -17.77 -3.56 7.19
C PRO A 104 -16.60 -2.93 7.97
N GLU A 105 -16.42 -3.30 9.24
CA GLU A 105 -15.36 -2.74 10.10
C GLU A 105 -13.97 -3.16 9.60
N ALA A 106 -13.80 -4.42 9.21
CA ALA A 106 -12.56 -4.90 8.60
C ALA A 106 -12.25 -4.19 7.27
N LEU A 107 -13.26 -3.97 6.42
CA LEU A 107 -13.10 -3.25 5.16
C LEU A 107 -12.69 -1.79 5.38
N VAL A 108 -13.33 -1.09 6.34
CA VAL A 108 -12.94 0.28 6.73
C VAL A 108 -11.49 0.30 7.21
N LYS A 109 -11.09 -0.65 8.06
CA LYS A 109 -9.70 -0.74 8.55
C LYS A 109 -8.71 -0.93 7.39
N ARG A 110 -8.96 -1.85 6.47
CA ARG A 110 -8.08 -2.12 5.32
C ARG A 110 -7.96 -0.92 4.37
N VAL A 111 -9.07 -0.27 4.04
CA VAL A 111 -9.05 0.97 3.23
C VAL A 111 -8.27 2.07 3.94
N THR A 112 -8.45 2.22 5.26
CA THR A 112 -7.69 3.18 6.06
C THR A 112 -6.18 2.87 6.03
N ILE A 113 -5.79 1.60 6.15
CA ILE A 113 -4.39 1.15 6.02
C ILE A 113 -3.84 1.52 4.65
N TYR A 114 -4.56 1.19 3.56
CA TYR A 114 -4.18 1.51 2.20
C TYR A 114 -3.87 3.01 2.03
N HIS A 115 -4.80 3.88 2.44
CA HIS A 115 -4.59 5.32 2.37
C HIS A 115 -3.42 5.77 3.25
N ARG A 116 -3.31 5.26 4.46
CA ARG A 116 -2.26 5.65 5.40
C ARG A 116 -0.88 5.36 4.83
N VAL A 117 -0.65 4.12 4.40
CA VAL A 117 0.62 3.67 3.83
C VAL A 117 0.93 4.46 2.56
N SER A 118 -0.07 4.70 1.71
CA SER A 118 0.09 5.49 0.48
C SER A 118 0.57 6.92 0.77
N ILE A 119 -0.07 7.60 1.73
CA ILE A 119 0.29 8.97 2.11
C ILE A 119 1.67 9.02 2.77
N ASP A 120 1.95 8.06 3.66
CA ASP A 120 3.23 8.01 4.37
C ASP A 120 4.38 7.67 3.41
N TYR A 121 4.15 6.81 2.40
CA TYR A 121 5.11 6.55 1.33
C TYR A 121 5.40 7.79 0.48
N LEU A 122 4.36 8.51 0.04
CA LEU A 122 4.55 9.77 -0.70
C LEU A 122 5.32 10.81 0.13
N SER A 123 5.01 10.91 1.43
CA SER A 123 5.77 11.77 2.32
C SER A 123 7.22 11.31 2.45
N PHE A 124 7.47 10.02 2.60
CA PHE A 124 8.83 9.47 2.68
C PHE A 124 9.64 9.85 1.44
N GLN A 125 9.06 9.68 0.24
CA GLN A 125 9.68 10.06 -1.03
C GLN A 125 9.98 11.56 -1.07
N SER A 126 8.98 12.40 -0.75
CA SER A 126 9.15 13.85 -0.71
C SER A 126 10.26 14.28 0.26
N LYS A 127 10.31 13.70 1.46
CA LYS A 127 11.37 14.00 2.44
C LYS A 127 12.74 13.54 1.97
N MET A 128 12.84 12.40 1.30
CA MET A 128 14.08 11.96 0.67
C MET A 128 14.56 12.94 -0.40
N GLU A 129 13.67 13.50 -1.20
CA GLU A 129 14.00 14.49 -2.24
C GLU A 129 14.48 15.83 -1.66
N THR A 130 14.11 16.16 -0.43
CA THR A 130 14.64 17.36 0.25
C THR A 130 16.06 17.19 0.78
N LEU A 131 16.65 15.98 0.73
CA LEU A 131 18.05 15.76 1.12
C LEU A 131 18.99 16.50 0.16
N LYS A 132 20.26 16.67 0.57
CA LYS A 132 21.28 17.22 -0.34
C LYS A 132 21.40 16.30 -1.57
N PRO A 133 21.63 16.80 -2.79
CA PRO A 133 21.63 15.98 -4.01
C PRO A 133 22.54 14.74 -3.93
N LYS A 134 23.71 14.88 -3.29
CA LYS A 134 24.64 13.77 -3.06
C LYS A 134 24.06 12.70 -2.11
N ASP A 135 23.46 13.11 -1.01
CA ASP A 135 22.86 12.21 -0.02
C ASP A 135 21.63 11.51 -0.61
N GLN A 136 20.82 12.24 -1.41
CA GLN A 136 19.68 11.71 -2.14
C GLN A 136 20.10 10.63 -3.14
N LYS A 137 21.12 10.89 -3.96
CA LYS A 137 21.63 9.92 -4.96
C LYS A 137 22.06 8.62 -4.28
N ILE A 138 22.90 8.72 -3.25
CA ILE A 138 23.41 7.55 -2.50
C ILE A 138 22.24 6.76 -1.93
N LEU A 139 21.32 7.44 -1.24
CA LEU A 139 20.23 6.75 -0.58
C LEU A 139 19.26 6.10 -1.57
N ARG A 140 18.96 6.77 -2.70
CA ARG A 140 18.09 6.21 -3.74
C ARG A 140 18.71 4.96 -4.36
N GLU A 141 20.00 5.00 -4.74
CA GLU A 141 20.71 3.86 -5.32
C GLU A 141 20.87 2.69 -4.34
N TYR A 142 21.01 2.99 -3.04
CA TYR A 142 21.03 1.98 -1.99
C TYR A 142 19.66 1.34 -1.79
N LEU A 143 18.61 2.14 -1.61
CA LEU A 143 17.25 1.68 -1.34
C LEU A 143 16.62 0.96 -2.53
N SER A 144 17.01 1.30 -3.76
CA SER A 144 16.59 0.56 -4.95
C SER A 144 17.29 -0.79 -5.11
N GLY A 145 18.28 -1.11 -4.26
CA GLY A 145 19.12 -2.29 -4.40
C GLY A 145 20.10 -2.23 -5.58
N THR A 146 20.24 -1.08 -6.23
CA THR A 146 21.13 -0.90 -7.39
C THR A 146 22.58 -0.91 -6.99
N LYS A 147 22.89 -0.39 -5.79
CA LYS A 147 24.25 -0.38 -5.22
C LYS A 147 24.24 -0.85 -3.78
N THR A 148 25.23 -1.65 -3.46
CA THR A 148 25.54 -2.15 -2.12
C THR A 148 26.52 -1.22 -1.41
N PHE A 149 26.73 -1.44 -0.12
CA PHE A 149 27.78 -0.75 0.64
C PHE A 149 29.17 -0.90 0.01
N ARG A 150 29.45 -2.04 -0.64
CA ARG A 150 30.73 -2.30 -1.30
C ARG A 150 30.90 -1.41 -2.54
N ASP A 151 29.87 -1.29 -3.37
CA ASP A 151 29.92 -0.44 -4.55
C ASP A 151 30.19 1.03 -4.19
N PHE A 152 29.59 1.51 -3.10
CA PHE A 152 29.86 2.87 -2.59
C PHE A 152 31.26 3.02 -1.98
N SER A 153 31.79 1.97 -1.35
CA SER A 153 33.15 1.94 -0.82
C SER A 153 34.15 2.13 -1.96
N GLU A 154 33.98 1.38 -3.05
CA GLU A 154 34.84 1.44 -4.24
C GLU A 154 34.70 2.77 -4.99
N GLU A 155 33.47 3.23 -5.28
CA GLU A 155 33.23 4.48 -6.02
C GLU A 155 33.79 5.71 -5.27
N MET A 156 33.75 5.69 -3.95
CA MET A 156 34.22 6.82 -3.12
C MET A 156 35.68 6.69 -2.70
N GLY A 157 36.35 5.56 -2.95
CA GLY A 157 37.71 5.29 -2.47
C GLY A 157 37.81 5.30 -0.94
N ILE A 158 36.78 4.83 -0.24
CA ILE A 158 36.73 4.75 1.23
C ILE A 158 36.62 3.30 1.68
N ASP A 159 36.95 3.02 2.94
CA ASP A 159 36.73 1.69 3.50
C ASP A 159 35.24 1.37 3.68
N TYR A 160 34.92 0.07 3.73
CA TYR A 160 33.55 -0.43 3.85
C TYR A 160 32.82 0.12 5.09
N GLN A 161 33.49 0.22 6.24
CA GLN A 161 32.86 0.70 7.47
C GLN A 161 32.54 2.20 7.38
N SER A 162 33.37 2.97 6.67
CA SER A 162 33.08 4.37 6.35
C SER A 162 31.85 4.51 5.44
N ALA A 163 31.67 3.62 4.46
CA ALA A 163 30.47 3.58 3.62
C ALA A 163 29.20 3.28 4.44
N VAL A 164 29.25 2.25 5.30
CA VAL A 164 28.15 1.90 6.22
C VAL A 164 27.78 3.08 7.12
N LYS A 165 28.76 3.70 7.79
CA LYS A 165 28.53 4.87 8.65
C LYS A 165 27.92 6.05 7.88
N LYS A 166 28.34 6.25 6.64
CA LYS A 166 27.83 7.34 5.80
C LYS A 166 26.35 7.14 5.47
N ILE A 167 25.97 5.95 5.01
CA ILE A 167 24.56 5.65 4.71
C ILE A 167 23.72 5.68 5.99
N GLY A 168 24.23 5.17 7.11
CA GLY A 168 23.57 5.26 8.41
C GLY A 168 23.29 6.70 8.85
N ARG A 169 24.24 7.62 8.65
CA ARG A 169 24.02 9.06 8.90
C ARG A 169 22.95 9.66 7.99
N ILE A 170 22.89 9.24 6.72
CA ILE A 170 21.85 9.70 5.79
C ILE A 170 20.47 9.15 6.21
N LYS A 171 20.40 7.87 6.59
CA LYS A 171 19.18 7.25 7.18
C LYS A 171 18.70 8.03 8.39
N HIS A 172 19.58 8.38 9.32
CA HIS A 172 19.21 9.14 10.52
C HIS A 172 18.61 10.52 10.18
N LYS A 173 19.21 11.27 9.25
CA LYS A 173 18.63 12.53 8.75
C LYS A 173 17.26 12.34 8.11
N LEU A 174 17.05 11.22 7.42
CA LEU A 174 15.76 10.91 6.82
C LEU A 174 14.71 10.61 7.92
N ILE A 175 15.07 9.85 8.95
CA ILE A 175 14.21 9.57 10.11
C ILE A 175 13.72 10.89 10.73
N GLU A 176 14.63 11.80 11.08
CA GLU A 176 14.30 13.11 11.66
C GLU A 176 13.29 13.91 10.84
N ARG A 177 13.29 13.74 9.51
CA ARG A 177 12.41 14.46 8.58
C ARG A 177 11.06 13.78 8.37
N VAL A 178 11.02 12.45 8.44
CA VAL A 178 9.83 11.62 8.15
C VAL A 178 9.01 11.39 9.42
N GLU A 179 9.67 11.16 10.56
CA GLU A 179 9.06 10.84 11.85
C GLU A 179 7.96 11.84 12.27
N PRO A 180 8.12 13.18 12.13
CA PRO A 180 7.05 14.11 12.48
C PRO A 180 5.78 13.92 11.65
N ARG A 181 5.89 13.44 10.41
CA ARG A 181 4.73 13.16 9.56
C ARG A 181 4.06 11.83 9.93
N LEU A 182 4.86 10.81 10.26
CA LEU A 182 4.35 9.51 10.67
C LEU A 182 3.58 9.59 12.00
N ARG A 183 4.02 10.47 12.92
CA ARG A 183 3.33 10.76 14.18
C ARG A 183 1.97 11.43 14.00
N ARG A 184 1.78 12.25 12.96
CA ARG A 184 0.52 13.02 12.74
C ARG A 184 -0.68 12.19 12.33
N GLY A 185 -0.50 10.92 12.01
CA GLY A 185 -1.61 9.98 11.80
C GLY A 185 -1.36 8.65 12.49
N ALA A 186 -0.68 8.69 13.64
CA ALA A 186 -0.78 7.63 14.62
C ALA A 186 -2.01 7.88 15.49
#